data_AF-A0A1Q3K6S9-F1
#
_entry.id   AF-A0A1Q3K6S9-F1
#
_cell.length_a   1.000
_cell.length_b   1.000
_cell.length_c   1.000
_cell.angle_alpha   90.00
_cell.angle_beta   90.00
_cell.angle_gamma   90.00
#
_symmetry.space_group_name_H-M   'P 1'
#
loop_
_entity.id
_entity.type
_entity.pdbx_description
1 polymer ?
#
loop_
_entity_poly.entity_id
_entity_poly.type
_entity_poly.pdbx_seq_one_letter_code
_entity_poly.pdbx_strand_id
1 'polypeptide(L)'
;MRVVTGLLAAVLVLGHVAASHAVVRIGEDRGGRIGTYVDKYQNLRSSGQSVIIDGLCASACTIVLGAVPHDKICVTSHAALGFHAAWDMGSDGRAVTNPEATHMLYLMYPSAVRRWIKQRGGLTRRMIFLRGRQLAGMYRPCYLDAQASSAH
;
A
#
# COMPACT_ATOMS: atom_id res chain seq x y z
N MET A 1 55.77 19.93 -9.22
CA MET A 1 54.51 19.40 -9.80
C MET A 1 54.20 17.97 -9.33
N ARG A 2 54.01 17.73 -8.02
CA ARG A 2 53.53 16.43 -7.50
C ARG A 2 52.59 16.52 -6.30
N VAL A 3 52.49 17.70 -5.66
CA VAL A 3 51.61 17.91 -4.49
C VAL A 3 50.20 18.35 -4.90
N VAL A 4 50.03 18.96 -6.07
CA VAL A 4 48.73 19.48 -6.55
C VAL A 4 47.79 18.37 -7.04
N THR A 5 48.33 17.23 -7.44
CA THR A 5 47.54 16.07 -7.92
C THR A 5 46.90 15.25 -6.79
N GLY A 6 47.41 15.33 -5.56
CA GLY A 6 46.88 14.57 -4.42
C GLY A 6 45.58 15.15 -3.82
N LEU A 7 45.39 16.46 -3.91
CA LEU A 7 44.19 17.13 -3.37
C LEU A 7 42.96 16.99 -4.27
N LEU A 8 43.14 16.72 -5.57
CA LEU A 8 42.02 16.56 -6.50
C LEU A 8 41.27 15.22 -6.34
N ALA A 9 41.91 14.19 -5.78
CA ALA A 9 41.28 12.89 -5.56
C ALA A 9 40.41 12.84 -4.29
N ALA A 10 40.72 13.66 -3.27
CA ALA A 10 40.01 13.65 -1.99
C ALA A 10 38.64 14.36 -2.03
N VAL A 11 38.42 15.27 -2.98
CA VAL A 11 37.16 16.04 -3.10
C VAL A 11 36.06 15.25 -3.83
N LEU A 12 36.41 14.20 -4.59
CA LEU A 12 35.45 13.41 -5.38
C LEU A 12 34.68 12.33 -4.60
N VAL A 13 35.02 12.09 -3.33
CA VAL A 13 34.41 11.01 -2.52
C VAL A 13 33.22 11.51 -1.65
N LEU A 14 32.99 12.82 -1.56
CA LEU A 14 31.95 13.39 -0.67
C LEU A 14 30.53 13.45 -1.25
N GLY A 15 30.29 12.85 -2.42
CA GLY A 15 29.15 13.26 -3.26
C GLY A 15 27.98 12.30 -3.46
N HIS A 16 27.92 11.10 -2.87
CA HIS A 16 26.81 10.16 -3.12
C HIS A 16 26.43 9.36 -1.86
N VAL A 17 25.95 10.06 -0.82
CA VAL A 17 25.07 9.39 0.15
C VAL A 17 23.74 9.21 -0.57
N ALA A 18 23.54 8.06 -1.21
CA ALA A 18 22.24 7.71 -1.76
C ALA A 18 21.22 7.79 -0.61
N ALA A 19 20.21 8.65 -0.75
CA ALA A 19 19.12 8.69 0.21
C ALA A 19 18.46 7.31 0.21
N SER A 20 18.69 6.52 1.26
CA SER A 20 17.97 5.27 1.47
C SER A 20 16.51 5.62 1.71
N HIS A 21 15.70 5.61 0.65
CA HIS A 21 14.26 5.74 0.77
C HIS A 21 13.75 4.53 1.56
N ALA A 22 13.36 4.74 2.82
CA ALA A 22 12.85 3.66 3.63
C ALA A 22 11.54 3.11 3.01
N VAL A 23 11.42 1.79 2.98
CA VAL A 23 10.30 1.06 2.35
C VAL A 23 9.59 0.22 3.40
N VAL A 24 8.27 0.27 3.42
CA VAL A 24 7.42 -0.60 4.23
C VAL A 24 6.86 -1.70 3.35
N ARG A 25 7.04 -2.97 3.74
CA ARG A 25 6.44 -4.13 3.07
C ARG A 25 5.21 -4.59 3.83
N ILE A 26 4.09 -4.75 3.14
CA ILE A 26 2.85 -5.35 3.64
C ILE A 26 2.74 -6.75 3.04
N GLY A 27 2.84 -7.78 3.89
CA GLY A 27 2.80 -9.18 3.48
C GLY A 27 1.48 -9.89 3.82
N GLU A 28 1.13 -9.99 5.09
CA GLU A 28 -0.08 -10.70 5.54
C GLU A 28 -0.84 -9.88 6.58
N ASP A 29 -1.47 -8.80 6.13
CA ASP A 29 -2.22 -7.87 6.99
C ASP A 29 -3.73 -8.04 6.75
N ARG A 30 -4.41 -8.65 7.73
CA ARG A 30 -5.86 -8.94 7.70
C ARG A 30 -6.73 -7.72 8.05
N GLY A 31 -6.11 -6.60 8.41
CA GLY A 31 -6.80 -5.42 8.92
C GLY A 31 -7.11 -5.50 10.41
N GLY A 32 -7.99 -4.61 10.86
CA GLY A 32 -8.35 -4.45 12.27
C GLY A 32 -9.19 -3.20 12.47
N ARG A 33 -9.05 -2.55 13.62
CA ARG A 33 -9.78 -1.31 13.93
C ARG A 33 -9.37 -0.20 12.95
N ILE A 34 -10.35 0.41 12.28
CA ILE A 34 -10.14 1.46 11.27
C ILE A 34 -9.24 2.59 11.80
N GLY A 35 -9.52 3.10 13.01
CA GLY A 35 -8.75 4.19 13.62
C GLY A 35 -7.25 3.88 13.72
N THR A 36 -6.89 2.66 14.14
CA THR A 36 -5.48 2.23 14.24
C THR A 36 -4.75 2.32 12.90
N TYR A 37 -5.43 2.00 11.78
CA TYR A 37 -4.84 2.07 10.45
C TYR A 37 -4.81 3.50 9.90
N VAL A 38 -5.80 4.33 10.25
CA VAL A 38 -5.76 5.76 9.95
C VAL A 38 -4.53 6.39 10.59
N ASP A 39 -4.28 6.17 11.88
CA ASP A 39 -3.12 6.71 12.60
C ASP A 39 -1.81 6.17 12.03
N LYS A 40 -1.73 4.84 11.82
CA LYS A 40 -0.57 4.16 11.21
C LYS A 40 -0.19 4.78 9.87
N TYR A 41 -1.16 5.00 8.99
CA TYR A 41 -0.87 5.50 7.64
C TYR A 41 -0.74 7.02 7.54
N GLN A 42 -1.26 7.78 8.51
CA GLN A 42 -0.90 9.20 8.65
C GLN A 42 0.60 9.35 8.94
N ASN A 43 1.14 8.55 9.87
CA ASN A 43 2.57 8.55 10.17
C ASN A 43 3.41 8.14 8.95
N LEU A 44 2.96 7.11 8.22
CA LEU A 44 3.61 6.64 7.01
C LEU A 44 3.60 7.68 5.87
N ARG A 45 2.49 8.42 5.72
CA ARG A 45 2.39 9.52 4.77
C ARG A 45 3.39 10.62 5.12
N SER A 46 3.46 11.00 6.39
CA SER A 46 4.35 12.06 6.89
C SER A 46 5.83 11.69 6.78
N SER A 47 6.19 10.40 6.90
CA SER A 47 7.57 9.95 6.74
C SER A 47 8.03 9.91 5.27
N GLY A 48 7.10 9.97 4.32
CA GLY A 48 7.41 9.94 2.89
C GLY A 48 7.94 8.58 2.40
N GLN A 49 7.83 7.52 3.19
CA GLN A 49 8.25 6.17 2.84
C GLN A 49 7.42 5.60 1.68
N SER A 50 8.03 4.67 0.94
CA SER A 50 7.32 3.90 -0.09
C SER A 50 6.72 2.62 0.49
N VAL A 51 5.70 2.09 -0.17
CA VAL A 51 4.99 0.87 0.22
C VAL A 51 5.11 -0.19 -0.87
N ILE A 52 5.53 -1.38 -0.47
CA ILE A 52 5.42 -2.61 -1.25
C ILE A 52 4.26 -3.41 -0.68
N ILE A 53 3.25 -3.71 -1.49
CA ILE A 53 2.22 -4.70 -1.15
C ILE A 53 2.64 -6.03 -1.77
N ASP A 54 2.98 -7.01 -0.94
CA ASP A 54 3.51 -8.32 -1.32
C ASP A 54 2.80 -9.45 -0.58
N GLY A 55 1.48 -9.50 -0.76
CA GLY A 55 0.60 -10.50 -0.16
C GLY A 55 -0.75 -9.90 0.21
N LEU A 56 -1.42 -10.46 1.20
CA LEU A 56 -2.72 -9.99 1.65
C LEU A 56 -2.65 -8.61 2.34
N CYS A 57 -3.46 -7.69 1.87
CA CYS A 57 -3.84 -6.46 2.57
C CYS A 57 -5.37 -6.36 2.56
N ALA A 58 -6.00 -6.70 3.68
CA ALA A 58 -7.45 -6.81 3.80
C ALA A 58 -8.04 -5.75 4.74
N SER A 59 -9.32 -5.44 4.52
CA SER A 59 -10.10 -4.59 5.42
C SER A 59 -9.41 -3.24 5.66
N ALA A 60 -9.26 -2.80 6.92
CA ALA A 60 -8.59 -1.55 7.27
C ALA A 60 -7.15 -1.40 6.73
N CYS A 61 -6.42 -2.48 6.41
CA CYS A 61 -5.11 -2.38 5.74
C CYS A 61 -5.21 -1.60 4.42
N THR A 62 -6.29 -1.78 3.68
CA THR A 62 -6.48 -1.14 2.36
C THR A 62 -6.63 0.38 2.43
N ILE A 63 -6.73 0.99 3.63
CA ILE A 63 -6.68 2.44 3.82
C ILE A 63 -5.35 3.01 3.29
N VAL A 64 -4.28 2.21 3.26
CA VAL A 64 -2.97 2.59 2.69
C VAL A 64 -3.11 3.15 1.27
N LEU A 65 -4.07 2.66 0.50
CA LEU A 65 -4.30 3.04 -0.89
C LEU A 65 -4.75 4.50 -1.05
N GLY A 66 -5.41 5.06 -0.04
CA GLY A 66 -5.83 6.47 -0.02
C GLY A 66 -4.92 7.36 0.81
N ALA A 67 -4.16 6.78 1.74
CA ALA A 67 -3.28 7.53 2.63
C ALA A 67 -1.89 7.81 2.04
N VAL A 68 -1.34 6.86 1.26
CA VAL A 68 -0.01 6.99 0.64
C VAL A 68 -0.14 7.45 -0.81
N PRO A 69 0.72 8.37 -1.30
CA PRO A 69 0.74 8.77 -2.70
C PRO A 69 0.82 7.56 -3.64
N HIS A 70 0.02 7.58 -4.71
CA HIS A 70 -0.14 6.45 -5.62
C HIS A 70 1.18 5.98 -6.23
N ASP A 71 2.07 6.91 -6.58
CA ASP A 71 3.41 6.67 -7.13
C ASP A 71 4.38 6.05 -6.12
N LYS A 72 4.10 6.15 -4.83
CA LYS A 72 4.86 5.54 -3.74
C LYS A 72 4.36 4.14 -3.36
N ILE A 73 3.32 3.64 -4.01
CA ILE A 73 2.83 2.27 -3.83
C ILE A 73 3.25 1.45 -5.05
N CYS A 74 3.85 0.28 -4.82
CA CYS A 74 3.97 -0.75 -5.84
C CYS A 74 3.42 -2.08 -5.30
N VAL A 75 3.03 -2.95 -6.23
CA VAL A 75 2.43 -4.26 -5.94
C VAL A 75 3.27 -5.36 -6.55
N THR A 76 3.37 -6.50 -5.88
CA THR A 76 4.00 -7.71 -6.42
C THR A 76 2.97 -8.65 -7.05
N SER A 77 3.44 -9.74 -7.65
CA SER A 77 2.56 -10.81 -8.16
C SER A 77 1.75 -11.52 -7.05
N HIS A 78 2.22 -11.48 -5.80
CA HIS A 78 1.55 -12.06 -4.64
C HIS A 78 0.46 -11.15 -4.04
N ALA A 79 0.42 -9.88 -4.43
CA ALA A 79 -0.46 -8.88 -3.84
C ALA A 79 -1.96 -9.21 -4.02
N ALA A 80 -2.70 -9.16 -2.91
CA ALA A 80 -4.16 -9.30 -2.89
C ALA A 80 -4.80 -8.27 -1.95
N LEU A 81 -5.68 -7.42 -2.51
CA LEU A 81 -6.43 -6.44 -1.74
C LEU A 81 -7.81 -6.98 -1.42
N GLY A 82 -8.13 -7.14 -0.14
CA GLY A 82 -9.41 -7.66 0.35
C GLY A 82 -10.36 -6.56 0.83
N PHE A 83 -11.53 -6.44 0.22
CA PHE A 83 -12.53 -5.42 0.56
C PHE A 83 -13.82 -6.05 1.07
N HIS A 84 -14.37 -5.50 2.15
CA HIS A 84 -15.67 -5.89 2.71
C HIS A 84 -16.26 -4.72 3.52
N ALA A 85 -17.51 -4.85 3.96
CA ALA A 85 -18.18 -3.89 4.82
C ALA A 85 -17.57 -3.88 6.23
N ALA A 86 -17.39 -2.68 6.80
CA ALA A 86 -16.97 -2.55 8.19
C ALA A 86 -18.02 -3.18 9.13
N TRP A 87 -17.56 -3.64 10.27
CA TRP A 87 -18.41 -4.31 11.26
C TRP A 87 -17.92 -4.02 12.67
N ASP A 88 -18.86 -4.08 13.62
CA ASP A 88 -18.61 -4.03 15.05
C ASP A 88 -18.95 -5.37 15.70
N MET A 89 -18.35 -5.62 16.86
CA MET A 89 -18.68 -6.80 17.65
C MET A 89 -20.06 -6.62 18.27
N GLY A 90 -21.00 -7.50 17.90
CA GLY A 90 -22.33 -7.58 18.50
C GLY A 90 -22.28 -8.10 19.93
N SER A 91 -23.39 -7.97 20.65
CA SER A 91 -23.53 -8.45 22.03
C SER A 91 -23.40 -9.98 22.15
N ASP A 92 -23.63 -10.71 21.06
CA ASP A 92 -23.47 -12.16 20.94
C ASP A 92 -22.07 -12.58 20.46
N GLY A 93 -21.13 -11.63 20.35
CA GLY A 93 -19.79 -11.86 19.83
C GLY A 93 -19.73 -12.08 18.31
N ARG A 94 -20.81 -11.84 17.57
CA ARG A 94 -20.82 -11.93 16.11
C ARG A 94 -20.56 -10.59 15.46
N ALA A 95 -19.96 -10.61 14.27
CA ALA A 95 -19.75 -9.42 13.47
C ALA A 95 -21.09 -8.84 12.97
N VAL A 96 -21.39 -7.60 13.35
CA VAL A 96 -22.55 -6.84 12.88
C VAL A 96 -22.06 -5.73 11.95
N THR A 97 -22.57 -5.71 10.73
CA THR A 97 -22.21 -4.66 9.75
C THR A 97 -22.52 -3.27 10.31
N ASN A 98 -21.55 -2.36 10.20
CA ASN A 98 -21.69 -0.95 10.54
C ASN A 98 -21.76 -0.14 9.23
N PRO A 99 -22.95 0.36 8.83
CA PRO A 99 -23.13 1.12 7.59
C PRO A 99 -22.33 2.41 7.54
N GLU A 100 -22.26 3.16 8.64
CA GLU A 100 -21.55 4.43 8.75
C GLU A 100 -20.04 4.23 8.57
N ALA A 101 -19.46 3.28 9.30
CA ALA A 101 -18.05 2.91 9.18
C ALA A 101 -17.74 2.31 7.79
N THR A 102 -18.68 1.57 7.21
CA THR A 102 -18.55 1.07 5.83
C THR A 102 -18.47 2.22 4.84
N HIS A 103 -19.33 3.22 4.98
CA HIS A 103 -19.33 4.40 4.13
C HIS A 103 -18.03 5.21 4.32
N MET A 104 -17.62 5.45 5.57
CA MET A 104 -16.36 6.14 5.87
C MET A 104 -15.15 5.42 5.25
N LEU A 105 -15.04 4.10 5.43
CA LEU A 105 -13.99 3.29 4.82
C LEU A 105 -14.01 3.39 3.29
N TYR A 106 -15.20 3.29 2.68
CA TYR A 106 -15.36 3.39 1.23
C TYR A 106 -14.88 4.75 0.68
N LEU A 107 -15.13 5.85 1.40
CA LEU A 107 -14.72 7.19 0.98
C LEU A 107 -13.20 7.41 1.04
N MET A 108 -12.47 6.62 1.83
CA MET A 108 -11.01 6.67 1.89
C MET A 108 -10.34 6.10 0.63
N TYR A 109 -11.06 5.32 -0.20
CA TYR A 109 -10.45 4.67 -1.35
C TYR A 109 -10.30 5.59 -2.57
N PRO A 110 -9.21 5.42 -3.36
CA PRO A 110 -9.05 6.07 -4.66
C PRO A 110 -10.22 5.81 -5.60
N SER A 111 -10.47 6.75 -6.52
CA SER A 111 -11.63 6.68 -7.42
C SER A 111 -11.68 5.39 -8.28
N ALA A 112 -10.52 4.89 -8.73
CA ALA A 112 -10.43 3.64 -9.49
C ALA A 112 -10.86 2.42 -8.66
N VAL A 113 -10.41 2.35 -7.40
CA VAL A 113 -10.76 1.28 -6.45
C VAL A 113 -12.25 1.36 -6.12
N ARG A 114 -12.78 2.55 -5.83
CA ARG A 114 -14.23 2.75 -5.59
C ARG A 114 -15.08 2.28 -6.78
N ARG A 115 -14.70 2.63 -8.02
CA ARG A 115 -15.39 2.16 -9.24
C ARG A 115 -15.36 0.63 -9.34
N TRP A 116 -14.20 0.02 -9.10
CA TRP A 116 -14.04 -1.44 -9.15
C TRP A 116 -14.88 -2.17 -8.08
N ILE A 117 -14.96 -1.61 -6.87
CA ILE A 117 -15.82 -2.11 -5.77
C ILE A 117 -17.30 -1.97 -6.15
N LYS A 118 -17.72 -0.80 -6.65
CA LYS A 118 -19.11 -0.54 -7.06
C LYS A 118 -19.58 -1.53 -8.12
N GLN A 119 -18.73 -1.84 -9.11
CA GLN A 119 -19.01 -2.84 -10.15
C GLN A 119 -19.20 -4.27 -9.63
N ARG A 120 -18.82 -4.54 -8.37
CA ARG A 120 -18.95 -5.84 -7.70
C ARG A 120 -20.04 -5.87 -6.63
N GLY A 121 -20.92 -4.86 -6.63
CA GLY A 121 -22.03 -4.78 -5.67
C GLY A 121 -21.71 -4.02 -4.38
N GLY A 122 -20.57 -3.34 -4.31
CA GLY A 122 -20.19 -2.52 -3.16
C GLY A 122 -19.49 -3.30 -2.04
N LEU A 123 -19.29 -2.65 -0.90
CA LEU A 123 -18.77 -3.28 0.31
C LEU A 123 -19.90 -4.04 1.00
N THR A 124 -19.78 -5.37 1.03
CA THR A 124 -20.75 -6.27 1.70
C THR A 124 -20.03 -7.12 2.75
N ARG A 125 -20.76 -7.95 3.51
CA ARG A 125 -20.12 -8.91 4.44
C ARG A 125 -19.19 -9.90 3.72
N ARG A 126 -19.45 -10.19 2.45
CA ARG A 126 -18.59 -11.05 1.64
C ARG A 126 -17.38 -10.26 1.20
N MET A 127 -16.19 -10.78 1.51
CA MET A 127 -14.95 -10.22 1.02
C MET A 127 -14.82 -10.42 -0.49
N ILE A 128 -14.43 -9.35 -1.20
CA ILE A 128 -14.05 -9.36 -2.60
C ILE A 128 -12.56 -9.03 -2.74
N PHE A 129 -11.89 -9.64 -3.71
CA PHE A 129 -10.43 -9.52 -3.86
C PHE A 129 -10.04 -8.87 -5.19
N LEU A 130 -9.19 -7.85 -5.14
CA LEU A 130 -8.50 -7.25 -6.28
C LEU A 130 -7.05 -7.75 -6.29
N ARG A 131 -6.66 -8.48 -7.35
CA ARG A 131 -5.35 -9.14 -7.49
C ARG A 131 -4.98 -9.36 -8.95
N GLY A 132 -3.73 -9.77 -9.19
CA GLY A 132 -3.22 -10.12 -10.52
C GLY A 132 -3.35 -8.97 -11.52
N ARG A 133 -3.72 -9.27 -12.78
CA ARG A 133 -3.79 -8.27 -13.86
C ARG A 133 -4.71 -7.08 -13.55
N GLN A 134 -5.81 -7.29 -12.82
CA GLN A 134 -6.69 -6.18 -12.45
C GLN A 134 -6.02 -5.21 -11.49
N LEU A 135 -5.22 -5.73 -10.55
CA LEU A 135 -4.46 -4.91 -9.61
C LEU A 135 -3.28 -4.23 -10.31
N ALA A 136 -2.55 -4.96 -11.14
CA ALA A 136 -1.44 -4.43 -11.94
C ALA A 136 -1.88 -3.35 -12.96
N GLY A 137 -3.15 -3.39 -13.39
CA GLY A 137 -3.75 -2.32 -14.19
C GLY A 137 -4.06 -1.03 -13.41
N MET A 138 -3.95 -1.05 -12.07
CA MET A 138 -4.21 0.10 -11.20
C MET A 138 -2.97 0.60 -10.48
N TYR A 139 -2.02 -0.28 -10.17
CA TYR A 139 -0.78 0.05 -9.45
C TYR A 139 0.41 -0.57 -10.16
N ARG A 140 1.54 0.15 -10.18
CA ARG A 140 2.75 -0.31 -10.86
C ARG A 140 3.32 -1.57 -10.19
N PRO A 141 3.87 -2.52 -10.97
CA PRO A 141 4.68 -3.59 -10.42
C PRO A 141 5.89 -3.04 -9.65
N CYS A 142 6.30 -3.75 -8.60
CA CYS A 142 7.56 -3.43 -7.92
C CYS A 142 8.76 -3.73 -8.81
N TYR A 143 9.80 -2.89 -8.78
CA TYR A 143 10.96 -2.94 -9.68
C TYR A 143 11.68 -4.31 -9.69
N LEU A 144 11.69 -5.02 -8.56
CA LEU A 144 12.27 -6.36 -8.46
C LEU A 144 11.46 -7.42 -9.24
N ASP A 145 10.13 -7.30 -9.30
CA ASP A 145 9.28 -8.21 -10.08
C ASP A 145 9.24 -7.84 -11.57
N ALA A 146 9.41 -6.56 -11.89
CA ALA A 146 9.46 -6.07 -13.27
C ALA A 146 10.65 -6.65 -14.04
N GLN A 147 11.82 -6.73 -13.39
CA GLN A 147 13.02 -7.34 -13.97
C GLN A 147 12.85 -8.86 -14.19
N ALA A 148 12.24 -9.55 -13.23
CA ALA A 148 11.96 -10.99 -13.34
C ALA A 148 10.95 -11.31 -14.47
N SER A 149 9.97 -10.44 -14.70
CA SER A 149 8.96 -10.63 -15.75
C SER A 149 9.46 -10.27 -17.16
N SER A 150 10.48 -9.42 -17.28
CA SER A 150 11.13 -9.09 -18.57
C SER A 150 12.21 -10.10 -19.00
N ALA A 151 12.56 -11.05 -18.12
CA ALA A 151 13.56 -12.07 -18.38
C ALA A 151 12.98 -13.37 -18.98
N HIS A 152 11.68 -13.39 -19.29
CA HIS A 152 10.96 -14.53 -19.85
C HIS A 152 10.22 -14.16 -21.13
#